data_AF-A0A378FQ33-F1
#
_entry.id   AF-A0A378FQ33-F1
#
_cell.length_a   1.000
_cell.length_b   1.000
_cell.length_c   1.000
_cell.angle_alpha   90.00
_cell.angle_beta   90.00
_cell.angle_gamma   90.00
#
_symmetry.space_group_name_H-M   'P 1'
#
loop_
_entity.id
_entity.type
_entity.pdbx_description
1 polymer ?
#
loop_
_entity_poly.entity_id
_entity_poly.type
_entity_poly.pdbx_seq_one_letter_code
_entity_poly.pdbx_strand_id
1 'polypeptide(L)' 'MTDPHAWNSAANGALYAQNILDGLGKADPEDKAALTSSGKRYIDQLTSLDGWAKAQFSAIPLASARS' A
#
# COMPACT_ATOMS: atom_id res chain seq x y z
N MET A 1 -2.38 -0.52 -23.21
CA MET A 1 -3.21 0.26 -22.27
C MET A 1 -2.84 -0.19 -20.87
N THR A 2 -2.63 0.75 -19.94
CA THR A 2 -2.32 0.45 -18.53
C THR A 2 -3.63 0.15 -17.79
N ASP A 3 -3.67 -0.88 -16.93
CA ASP A 3 -4.84 -1.13 -16.08
C ASP A 3 -5.01 0.05 -15.10
N PRO A 4 -6.15 0.78 -15.14
CA PRO A 4 -6.34 1.94 -14.27
C PRO A 4 -6.54 1.55 -12.80
N HIS A 5 -6.88 0.30 -12.48
CA HIS A 5 -7.24 -0.14 -11.13
C HIS A 5 -6.03 -0.56 -10.27
N ALA A 6 -4.87 0.06 -10.51
CA ALA A 6 -3.66 -0.23 -9.76
C ALA A 6 -3.84 -0.04 -8.24
N TRP A 7 -4.78 0.81 -7.81
CA TRP A 7 -5.10 1.05 -6.39
C TRP A 7 -5.76 -0.15 -5.68
N ASN A 8 -6.25 -1.16 -6.41
CA ASN A 8 -6.83 -2.36 -5.79
C ASN A 8 -5.78 -3.25 -5.11
N SER A 9 -4.49 -2.97 -5.32
CA SER A 9 -3.38 -3.59 -4.60
C SER A 9 -2.95 -2.71 -3.43
N ALA A 10 -2.99 -3.24 -2.21
CA ALA A 10 -2.49 -2.55 -1.02
C ALA A 10 -0.99 -2.21 -1.15
N ALA A 11 -0.20 -3.06 -1.83
CA ALA A 11 1.20 -2.78 -2.14
C ALA A 11 1.36 -1.55 -3.07
N ASN A 12 0.51 -1.41 -4.09
CA ASN A 12 0.52 -0.21 -4.94
C ASN A 12 0.05 1.02 -4.17
N GLY A 13 -0.94 0.87 -3.27
CA GLY A 13 -1.35 1.92 -2.35
C GLY A 13 -0.18 2.45 -1.50
N ALA A 14 0.66 1.55 -0.97
CA ALA A 14 1.83 1.94 -0.18
C ALA A 14 2.84 2.73 -1.02
N LEU A 15 3.08 2.32 -2.27
CA LEU A 15 3.94 3.04 -3.20
C LEU A 15 3.40 4.45 -3.52
N TYR A 16 2.09 4.58 -3.72
CA TYR A 16 1.47 5.88 -3.96
C TYR A 16 1.59 6.79 -2.74
N ALA A 17 1.35 6.26 -1.54
CA ALA A 17 1.52 7.00 -0.30
C ALA A 17 2.97 7.49 -0.12
N GLN A 18 3.97 6.67 -0.46
CA GLN A 18 5.38 7.09 -0.43
C GLN A 18 5.66 8.24 -1.41
N ASN A 19 5.19 8.14 -2.65
CA ASN A 19 5.39 9.19 -3.65
C ASN A 19 4.71 10.51 -3.25
N ILE A 20 3.51 10.43 -2.67
CA ILE A 20 2.79 11.60 -2.15
C ILE A 20 3.54 12.22 -0.99
N LEU A 21 4.02 11.40 -0.03
CA LEU A 21 4.80 11.87 1.09
C LEU A 21 6.08 12.59 0.64
N ASP A 22 6.80 12.02 -0.33
CA ASP A 22 8.01 12.62 -0.89
C ASP A 22 7.72 13.95 -1.60
N GLY A 23 6.57 14.04 -2.27
CA GLY A 23 6.09 15.28 -2.90
C GLY A 23 5.75 16.35 -1.87
N LEU A 24 4.96 16.00 -0.85
CA LEU A 24 4.58 16.91 0.23
C LEU A 24 5.79 17.41 1.02
N GLY A 25 6.74 16.52 1.36
CA GLY A 25 7.96 16.91 2.07
C GLY A 25 8.92 17.79 1.26
N LYS A 26 8.75 17.89 -0.07
CA LYS A 26 9.46 18.86 -0.91
C LYS A 26 8.71 20.18 -1.02
N ALA A 27 7.38 20.13 -1.08
CA ALA A 27 6.52 21.30 -1.19
C ALA A 27 6.43 22.08 0.12
N ASP A 28 6.47 21.37 1.25
CA ASP A 28 6.36 21.92 2.60
C ASP A 28 7.47 21.35 3.52
N PRO A 29 8.67 21.95 3.49
CA PRO A 29 9.77 21.53 4.35
C PRO A 29 9.53 21.78 5.84
N GLU A 30 8.68 22.76 6.20
CA GLU A 30 8.40 23.12 7.59
C GLU A 30 7.60 22.00 8.28
N ASP A 31 6.61 21.45 7.58
CA ASP A 31 5.78 20.35 8.09
C ASP A 31 6.34 18.95 7.79
N LYS A 32 7.50 18.86 7.12
CA LYS A 32 8.08 17.59 6.65
C LYS A 32 8.19 16.52 7.74
N ALA A 33 8.55 16.91 8.97
CA ALA A 33 8.69 15.95 10.08
C ALA A 33 7.33 15.34 10.47
N ALA A 34 6.30 16.17 10.59
CA ALA A 34 4.94 15.73 10.91
C ALA A 34 4.36 14.86 9.78
N LEU A 35 4.52 15.30 8.54
CA LEU A 35 4.14 14.54 7.34
C LEU A 35 4.86 13.19 7.26
N THR A 36 6.16 13.16 7.56
CA THR A 36 6.94 11.91 7.58
C THR A 36 6.42 10.95 8.65
N SER A 37 6.11 11.44 9.85
CA SER A 37 5.59 10.59 10.92
C SER A 37 4.21 10.00 10.59
N SER A 38 3.30 10.80 10.03
CA SER A 38 1.96 10.33 9.66
C SER A 38 2.00 9.44 8.42
N GLY A 39 2.76 9.83 7.40
CA GLY A 39 2.93 9.08 6.16
C GLY A 39 3.56 7.71 6.37
N LYS A 40 4.63 7.60 7.17
CA LYS A 40 5.23 6.30 7.50
C LYS A 40 4.24 5.38 8.21
N ARG A 41 3.48 5.90 9.17
CA ARG A 41 2.44 5.11 9.87
C ARG A 41 1.42 4.54 8.88
N TYR A 42 0.96 5.34 7.93
CA TYR A 42 -0.02 4.90 6.94
C TYR A 42 0.56 3.87 5.96
N ILE A 43 1.81 4.07 5.52
CA ILE A 43 2.53 3.09 4.70
C ILE A 43 2.66 1.75 5.42
N ASP A 44 3.03 1.77 6.71
CA ASP A 44 3.15 0.56 7.53
C ASP A 44 1.81 -0.19 7.67
N GLN A 45 0.69 0.55 7.77
CA GLN A 45 -0.66 -0.04 7.77
C GLN A 45 -0.98 -0.74 6.44
N LEU A 46 -0.64 -0.14 5.31
CA LEU A 46 -0.86 -0.73 3.99
C LEU A 46 0.02 -1.96 3.75
N THR A 47 1.28 -1.92 4.17
CA THR A 47 2.17 -3.09 4.12
C THR A 47 1.68 -4.23 5.00
N SER A 48 1.17 -3.92 6.20
CA SER A 48 0.59 -4.93 7.09
C SER A 48 -0.67 -5.55 6.51
N LEU A 49 -1.54 -4.73 5.90
CA LEU A 49 -2.75 -5.19 5.22
C LEU A 49 -2.42 -6.11 4.04
N ASP A 50 -1.44 -5.74 3.21
CA ASP A 50 -0.97 -6.56 2.09
C ASP A 50 -0.46 -7.93 2.57
N GLY A 51 0.37 -7.94 3.61
CA GLY A 51 0.89 -9.18 4.20
C GLY A 51 -0.22 -10.06 4.78
N TRP A 52 -1.16 -9.46 5.51
CA TRP A 52 -2.32 -10.17 6.04
C TRP A 52 -3.17 -10.77 4.92
N ALA A 53 -3.50 -10.00 3.88
CA ALA A 53 -4.33 -10.46 2.77
C ALA A 53 -3.68 -11.62 2.03
N LYS A 54 -2.38 -11.53 1.74
CA LYS A 54 -1.60 -12.62 1.14
C LYS A 54 -1.67 -13.89 1.99
N ALA A 55 -1.50 -13.77 3.31
CA ALA A 55 -1.62 -14.92 4.21
C ALA A 55 -3.02 -15.54 4.18
N GLN A 56 -4.09 -14.73 4.16
CA GLN A 56 -5.47 -15.25 4.04
C GLN A 56 -5.68 -16.00 2.73
N PHE A 57 -5.27 -15.43 1.60
CA PHE A 57 -5.44 -16.07 0.29
C PHE A 57 -4.61 -17.34 0.13
N SER A 58 -3.38 -17.38 0.66
CA SER A 58 -2.55 -18.59 0.64
C SER A 58 -3.11 -19.73 1.47
N ALA A 59 -3.96 -19.44 2.47
CA ALA A 59 -4.62 -20.45 3.28
C ALA A 59 -5.86 -21.07 2.60
N ILE A 60 -6.36 -20.48 1.51
CA ILE A 60 -7.49 -21.03 0.76
C ILE A 60 -6.98 -22.23 -0.03
N PRO A 61 -7.51 -23.44 0.21
CA PRO A 61 -7.18 -24.60 -0.61
C PRO A 61 -7.54 -24.28 -2.06
N LEU A 62 -6.62 -24.55 -2.99
CA LEU A 62 -6.96 -24.56 -4.41
C LEU A 62 -8.04 -25.63 -4.57
N ALA A 63 -9.29 -25.21 -4.72
CA ALA A 63 -10.36 -26.12 -5.08
C ALA A 63 -9.91 -26.82 -6.37
N SER A 64 -9.59 -28.11 -6.27
CA SER A 64 -9.37 -28.95 -7.44
C SER A 64 -10.58 -28.75 -8.34
N ALA A 65 -10.29 -28.46 -9.61
CA ALA A 65 -11.27 -28.30 -10.67
C ALA A 65 -12.42 -29.29 -10.47
N ARG A 66 -13.66 -28.81 -10.50
CA ARG A 66 -14.84 -29.67 -10.54
C ARG A 66 -14.57 -30.81 -11.53
N SER A 67 -14.45 -32.02 -10.99
CA SER A 67 -14.61 -33.26 -11.74
C SER A 67 -16.02 -33.32 -12.31
#